data_AF-A0A3B1AAH1-F1
#
_entry.id   AF-A0A3B1AAH1-F1
#
_cell.length_a   1.000
_cell.length_b   1.000
_cell.length_c   1.000
_cell.angle_alpha   90.00
_cell.angle_beta   90.00
_cell.angle_gamma   90.00
#
_symmetry.space_group_name_H-M   'P 1'
#
loop_
_entity.id
_entity.type
_entity.pdbx_description
1 polymer ?
#
loop_
_entity_poly.entity_id
_entity_poly.type
_entity_poly.pdbx_seq_one_letter_code
_entity_poly.pdbx_strand_id
1 'polypeptide(L)'
;MNREKGFTLIELVMVIVILGILAATALPKFIDTTGEARTAAVSGIAGGLGSSNAVNYAGSLAKGQVVGTALASATAITGITDTTTGCTNTVGGNLVDGVVFAASGSGTYALSGSALTSVGDTVTCTVTSNDDSTKTATFVLTGTK
;
A
#
# COMPACT_ATOMS: atom_id res chain seq x y z
N MET A 1 60.23 8.47 -19.16
CA MET A 1 59.43 9.72 -19.17
C MET A 1 58.01 9.36 -19.58
N ASN A 2 57.10 9.27 -18.61
CA ASN A 2 55.68 9.06 -18.89
C ASN A 2 55.09 10.40 -19.33
N ARG A 3 54.52 10.43 -20.55
CA ARG A 3 53.78 11.59 -21.05
C ARG A 3 52.39 11.54 -20.41
N GLU A 4 52.22 12.26 -19.31
CA GLU A 4 50.90 12.57 -18.75
C GLU A 4 50.09 13.30 -19.85
N LYS A 5 49.12 12.60 -20.46
CA LYS A 5 48.17 13.22 -21.38
C LYS A 5 47.14 13.96 -20.53
N GLY A 6 47.29 15.28 -20.41
CA GLY A 6 46.27 16.12 -19.80
C GLY A 6 44.95 16.05 -20.57
N PHE A 7 43.84 16.06 -19.84
CA PHE A 7 42.48 16.10 -20.41
C PHE A 7 42.27 17.43 -21.15
N THR A 8 41.69 17.39 -22.35
CA THR A 8 41.46 18.62 -23.12
C THR A 8 40.20 19.35 -22.62
N LEU A 9 40.19 20.68 -22.70
CA LEU A 9 38.99 21.46 -22.35
C LEU A 9 37.79 21.06 -23.22
N ILE A 10 38.02 20.69 -24.47
CA ILE A 10 36.95 20.26 -25.38
C ILE A 10 36.37 18.90 -24.99
N GLU A 11 37.17 17.96 -24.48
CA GLU A 11 36.63 16.71 -23.93
C GLU A 11 35.71 16.98 -22.74
N LEU A 12 36.09 17.89 -21.85
CA LEU A 12 35.27 18.24 -20.69
C LEU A 12 33.93 18.86 -21.13
N VAL A 13 33.97 19.79 -22.09
CA VAL A 13 32.78 20.44 -22.63
C VAL A 13 31.89 19.43 -23.38
N MET A 14 32.46 18.52 -24.15
CA MET A 14 31.68 17.51 -24.86
C MET A 14 30.95 16.57 -23.90
N VAL A 15 31.60 16.16 -22.80
CA VAL A 15 31.00 15.28 -21.78
C VAL A 15 29.79 15.93 -21.13
N ILE A 16 29.89 17.20 -20.70
CA ILE A 16 28.76 17.90 -20.07
C ILE A 16 27.60 18.11 -21.05
N VAL A 17 27.88 18.32 -22.35
CA VAL A 17 26.85 18.44 -23.39
C VAL A 17 26.12 17.12 -23.58
N ILE A 18 26.86 16.00 -23.67
CA ILE A 18 26.26 14.67 -23.80
C ILE A 18 25.41 14.34 -22.57
N LEU A 19 25.94 14.57 -21.36
CA LEU A 19 25.18 14.38 -20.11
C LEU A 19 23.94 15.28 -20.05
N GLY A 20 24.02 16.51 -20.56
CA GLY A 20 22.88 17.42 -20.64
C GLY A 20 21.74 16.89 -21.53
N ILE A 21 22.05 16.33 -22.70
CA ILE A 21 21.06 15.76 -23.61
C ILE A 21 20.44 14.48 -23.02
N LEU A 22 21.26 13.61 -22.44
CA LEU A 22 20.79 12.39 -21.77
C LEU A 22 19.89 12.73 -20.58
N ALA A 23 20.25 13.72 -19.77
CA ALA A 23 19.42 14.17 -18.65
C ALA A 23 18.09 14.76 -19.11
N ALA A 24 18.10 15.61 -20.15
CA ALA A 24 16.89 16.25 -20.68
C ALA A 24 15.86 15.23 -21.20
N THR A 25 16.31 14.10 -21.73
CA THR A 25 15.43 13.05 -22.28
C THR A 25 15.05 11.97 -21.25
N ALA A 26 15.94 11.64 -20.31
CA ALA A 26 15.69 10.60 -19.32
C ALA A 26 14.86 11.09 -18.12
N LEU A 27 15.01 12.35 -17.72
CA LEU A 27 14.36 12.89 -16.52
C LEU A 27 12.82 12.87 -16.59
N PRO A 28 12.16 13.29 -17.68
CA PRO A 28 10.70 13.23 -17.76
C PRO A 28 10.16 11.80 -17.59
N LYS A 29 10.78 10.84 -18.28
CA LYS A 29 10.39 9.42 -18.21
C LYS A 29 10.57 8.84 -16.80
N PHE A 30 11.64 9.21 -16.10
CA PHE A 30 11.90 8.73 -14.74
C PHE A 30 10.83 9.19 -13.73
N ILE A 31 10.35 10.43 -13.86
CA ILE A 31 9.28 10.98 -13.02
C ILE A 31 7.98 10.21 -13.25
N ASP A 32 7.61 9.97 -14.51
CA ASP A 32 6.41 9.22 -14.86
C ASP A 32 6.43 7.79 -14.32
N THR A 33 7.55 7.06 -14.51
CA THR A 33 7.71 5.68 -14.01
C THR A 33 7.65 5.62 -12.47
N THR A 34 8.18 6.62 -11.77
CA THR A 34 8.11 6.68 -10.30
C THR A 34 6.66 6.84 -9.82
N GLY A 35 5.88 7.67 -10.52
CA GLY A 35 4.45 7.83 -10.24
C GLY A 35 3.65 6.55 -10.47
N GLU A 36 3.91 5.86 -11.58
CA GLU A 36 3.29 4.56 -11.89
C GLU A 36 3.66 3.48 -10.89
N ALA A 37 4.94 3.39 -10.50
CA ALA A 37 5.42 2.43 -9.51
C ALA A 37 4.71 2.60 -8.16
N ARG A 38 4.47 3.85 -7.74
CA ARG A 38 3.72 4.15 -6.51
C ARG A 38 2.25 3.73 -6.62
N THR A 39 1.59 4.03 -7.74
CA THR A 39 0.21 3.58 -7.99
C THR A 39 0.13 2.05 -7.94
N ALA A 40 1.07 1.35 -8.59
CA ALA A 40 1.14 -0.10 -8.58
C ALA A 40 1.37 -0.67 -7.18
N ALA A 41 2.24 -0.05 -6.38
CA ALA A 41 2.49 -0.46 -5.00
C ALA A 41 1.24 -0.34 -4.13
N VAL A 42 0.53 0.80 -4.17
CA VAL A 42 -0.71 0.99 -3.39
C VAL A 42 -1.79 0.00 -3.83
N SER A 43 -1.93 -0.25 -5.13
CA SER A 43 -2.84 -1.26 -5.68
C SER A 43 -2.47 -2.68 -5.22
N GLY A 44 -1.17 -3.01 -5.19
CA GLY A 44 -0.68 -4.29 -4.67
C GLY A 44 -1.02 -4.51 -3.21
N ILE A 45 -0.87 -3.47 -2.37
CA ILE A 45 -1.25 -3.53 -0.96
C ILE A 45 -2.77 -3.68 -0.79
N ALA A 46 -3.58 -2.94 -1.54
CA ALA A 46 -5.03 -3.10 -1.52
C ALA A 46 -5.46 -4.52 -1.94
N GLY A 47 -4.83 -5.08 -2.98
CA GLY A 47 -5.05 -6.47 -3.40
C GLY A 47 -4.67 -7.49 -2.32
N GLY A 48 -3.52 -7.29 -1.65
CA GLY A 48 -3.09 -8.13 -0.53
C GLY A 48 -4.05 -8.08 0.65
N LEU A 49 -4.53 -6.88 1.01
CA LEU A 49 -5.53 -6.69 2.07
C LEU A 49 -6.85 -7.38 1.72
N GLY A 50 -7.35 -7.20 0.50
CA GLY A 50 -8.57 -7.85 0.03
C GLY A 50 -8.47 -9.38 0.05
N SER A 51 -7.35 -9.93 -0.42
CA SER A 51 -7.09 -11.37 -0.39
C SER A 51 -6.99 -11.92 1.04
N SER A 52 -6.24 -11.25 1.91
CA SER A 52 -6.07 -11.69 3.29
C SER A 52 -7.40 -11.63 4.05
N ASN A 53 -8.17 -10.54 3.87
CA ASN A 53 -9.51 -10.42 4.44
C ASN A 53 -10.46 -11.53 3.94
N ALA A 54 -10.42 -11.90 2.65
CA ALA A 54 -11.24 -12.99 2.13
C ALA A 54 -10.91 -14.34 2.79
N VAL A 55 -9.62 -14.63 3.00
CA VAL A 55 -9.17 -15.83 3.74
C VAL A 55 -9.57 -15.74 5.21
N ASN A 56 -9.46 -14.56 5.83
CA ASN A 56 -9.85 -14.30 7.20
C ASN A 56 -11.35 -14.58 7.42
N TYR A 57 -12.19 -14.05 6.54
CA TYR A 57 -13.64 -14.28 6.55
C TYR A 57 -14.02 -15.74 6.26
N ALA A 58 -13.36 -16.38 5.29
CA ALA A 58 -13.59 -17.82 5.06
C ALA A 58 -13.22 -18.66 6.31
N GLY A 59 -12.11 -18.32 6.96
CA GLY A 59 -11.66 -18.98 8.19
C GLY A 59 -12.61 -18.76 9.36
N SER A 60 -13.24 -17.59 9.47
CA SER A 60 -14.20 -17.31 10.54
C SER A 60 -15.47 -18.12 10.36
N LEU A 61 -16.02 -18.19 9.14
CA LEU A 61 -17.17 -19.03 8.83
C LEU A 61 -16.88 -20.51 9.09
N ALA A 62 -15.70 -21.00 8.70
CA ALA A 62 -15.27 -22.37 8.96
C ALA A 62 -15.19 -22.72 10.47
N LYS A 63 -14.93 -21.72 11.31
CA LYS A 63 -14.87 -21.85 12.78
C LYS A 63 -16.20 -21.58 13.47
N GLY A 64 -17.29 -21.43 12.72
CA GLY A 64 -18.65 -21.30 13.26
C GLY A 64 -19.13 -19.87 13.50
N GLN A 65 -18.48 -18.86 12.89
CA GLN A 65 -18.96 -17.48 12.94
C GLN A 65 -20.36 -17.36 12.30
N VAL A 66 -21.26 -16.62 12.96
CA VAL A 66 -22.65 -16.45 12.51
C VAL A 66 -22.81 -15.12 11.76
N VAL A 67 -23.22 -15.18 10.49
CA VAL A 67 -23.49 -14.01 9.64
C VAL A 67 -24.71 -13.23 10.15
N GLY A 68 -24.66 -11.91 10.05
CA GLY A 68 -25.72 -11.01 10.52
C GLY A 68 -25.72 -10.76 12.03
N THR A 69 -24.80 -11.38 12.79
CA THR A 69 -24.59 -11.00 14.20
C THR A 69 -23.96 -9.61 14.28
N ALA A 70 -24.46 -8.78 15.19
CA ALA A 70 -23.88 -7.47 15.45
C ALA A 70 -22.40 -7.62 15.81
N LEU A 71 -21.52 -6.88 15.14
CA LEU A 71 -20.08 -7.08 15.22
C LEU A 71 -19.57 -6.83 16.65
N ALA A 72 -20.13 -5.82 17.34
CA ALA A 72 -19.85 -5.54 18.75
C ALA A 72 -20.15 -6.74 19.69
N SER A 73 -21.06 -7.62 19.31
CA SER A 73 -21.51 -8.78 20.11
C SER A 73 -21.00 -10.12 19.58
N ALA A 74 -20.32 -10.16 18.43
CA ALA A 74 -19.77 -11.40 17.90
C ALA A 74 -18.68 -11.96 18.85
N THR A 75 -18.53 -13.28 18.84
CA THR A 75 -17.54 -13.99 19.66
C THR A 75 -16.17 -13.90 19.00
N ALA A 76 -15.12 -13.65 19.79
CA ALA A 76 -13.75 -13.64 19.27
C ALA A 76 -13.33 -15.05 18.82
N ILE A 77 -12.73 -15.15 17.62
CA ILE A 77 -12.27 -16.42 17.06
C ILE A 77 -10.75 -16.45 16.98
N THR A 78 -10.12 -17.43 17.65
CA THR A 78 -8.65 -17.56 17.64
C THR A 78 -8.09 -17.73 16.23
N GLY A 79 -7.09 -16.92 15.88
CA GLY A 79 -6.44 -16.95 14.56
C GLY A 79 -7.27 -16.35 13.43
N ILE A 80 -8.31 -15.58 13.78
CA ILE A 80 -9.05 -14.68 12.88
C ILE A 80 -8.72 -13.26 13.31
N THR A 81 -8.69 -12.36 12.34
CA THR A 81 -8.40 -10.95 12.59
C THR A 81 -9.72 -10.29 12.92
N ASP A 82 -9.79 -9.63 14.07
CA ASP A 82 -10.95 -8.84 14.46
C ASP A 82 -11.05 -7.61 13.54
N THR A 83 -12.14 -7.53 12.77
CA THR A 83 -12.44 -6.40 11.87
C THR A 83 -13.58 -5.52 12.40
N THR A 84 -13.94 -5.64 13.68
CA THR A 84 -14.99 -4.83 14.35
C THR A 84 -14.86 -3.34 14.14
N THR A 85 -13.62 -2.85 14.08
CA THR A 85 -13.34 -1.42 13.91
C THR A 85 -13.46 -0.94 12.46
N GLY A 86 -13.66 -1.85 11.50
CA GLY A 86 -13.75 -1.53 10.08
C GLY A 86 -12.38 -1.18 9.47
N CYS A 87 -12.37 -0.22 8.55
CA CYS A 87 -11.19 0.19 7.81
C CYS A 87 -10.21 1.02 8.66
N THR A 88 -9.51 0.38 9.60
CA THR A 88 -8.49 1.03 10.45
C THR A 88 -7.08 0.52 10.15
N ASN A 89 -6.08 1.34 10.47
CA ASN A 89 -4.67 0.96 10.33
C ASN A 89 -4.33 -0.33 11.11
N THR A 90 -4.94 -0.52 12.28
CA THR A 90 -4.77 -1.73 13.09
C THR A 90 -5.27 -2.97 12.35
N VAL A 91 -6.46 -2.89 11.73
CA VAL A 91 -7.00 -3.98 10.91
C VAL A 91 -6.08 -4.26 9.71
N GLY A 92 -5.58 -3.22 9.04
CA GLY A 92 -4.62 -3.37 7.95
C GLY A 92 -3.35 -4.12 8.36
N GLY A 93 -2.73 -3.71 9.46
CA GLY A 93 -1.51 -4.35 9.98
C GLY A 93 -1.71 -5.78 10.46
N ASN A 94 -2.92 -6.12 10.95
CA ASN A 94 -3.25 -7.48 11.35
C ASN A 94 -3.61 -8.40 10.17
N LEU A 95 -3.97 -7.84 9.01
CA LEU A 95 -4.29 -8.61 7.80
C LEU A 95 -3.06 -8.85 6.95
N VAL A 96 -2.13 -7.90 6.88
CA VAL A 96 -0.91 -8.03 6.07
C VAL A 96 0.31 -7.76 6.94
N ASP A 97 1.06 -8.83 7.20
CA ASP A 97 2.30 -8.76 7.97
C ASP A 97 3.40 -8.01 7.20
N GLY A 98 4.29 -7.34 7.93
CA GLY A 98 5.42 -6.60 7.39
C GLY A 98 5.09 -5.24 6.75
N VAL A 99 3.83 -4.79 6.77
CA VAL A 99 3.42 -3.48 6.26
C VAL A 99 3.01 -2.57 7.41
N VAL A 100 3.63 -1.39 7.51
CA VAL A 100 3.33 -0.41 8.56
C VAL A 100 2.19 0.50 8.11
N PHE A 101 1.04 0.34 8.73
CA PHE A 101 -0.10 1.24 8.58
C PHE A 101 -0.14 2.25 9.73
N ALA A 102 -0.16 3.54 9.41
CA ALA A 102 -0.30 4.58 10.41
C ALA A 102 -0.96 5.83 9.82
N ALA A 103 -1.48 6.69 10.71
CA ALA A 103 -1.87 8.03 10.33
C ALA A 103 -0.64 8.79 9.79
N SER A 104 -0.89 9.77 8.92
CA SER A 104 0.14 10.49 8.17
C SER A 104 1.36 10.85 9.02
N GLY A 105 2.56 10.53 8.52
CA GLY A 105 3.86 10.91 9.12
C GLY A 105 4.60 9.81 9.90
N SER A 106 4.01 8.62 10.12
CA SER A 106 4.67 7.54 10.89
C SER A 106 4.58 6.12 10.30
N GLY A 107 3.91 5.94 9.16
CA GLY A 107 3.75 4.64 8.49
C GLY A 107 3.84 4.76 6.97
N THR A 108 3.88 3.64 6.26
CA THR A 108 4.01 3.61 4.79
C THR A 108 2.67 3.89 4.10
N TYR A 109 1.59 3.36 4.68
CA TYR A 109 0.22 3.54 4.17
C TYR A 109 -0.71 3.97 5.28
N ALA A 110 -1.80 4.63 4.89
CA ALA A 110 -2.95 4.89 5.75
C ALA A 110 -4.16 4.15 5.20
N LEU A 111 -4.98 3.61 6.11
CA LEU A 111 -6.24 2.98 5.81
C LEU A 111 -7.39 3.82 6.34
N SER A 112 -8.42 3.99 5.52
CA SER A 112 -9.63 4.73 5.89
C SER A 112 -10.87 4.12 5.24
N GLY A 113 -12.02 4.34 5.85
CA GLY A 113 -13.32 3.85 5.38
C GLY A 113 -14.33 3.78 6.52
N SER A 114 -15.52 3.30 6.22
CA SER A 114 -16.60 3.22 7.21
C SER A 114 -16.41 2.04 8.18
N ALA A 115 -17.09 2.13 9.32
CA ALA A 115 -17.22 1.01 10.24
C ALA A 115 -18.15 -0.07 9.66
N LEU A 116 -17.95 -1.31 10.10
CA LEU A 116 -18.84 -2.44 9.84
C LEU A 116 -19.85 -2.59 10.98
N THR A 117 -21.07 -3.02 10.67
CA THR A 117 -22.15 -3.16 11.66
C THR A 117 -22.39 -4.60 12.09
N SER A 118 -22.26 -5.53 11.15
CA SER A 118 -22.56 -6.95 11.36
C SER A 118 -21.50 -7.83 10.73
N VAL A 119 -21.41 -9.06 11.22
CA VAL A 119 -20.63 -10.11 10.58
C VAL A 119 -21.13 -10.36 9.17
N GLY A 120 -20.21 -10.40 8.20
CA GLY A 120 -20.54 -10.62 6.79
C GLY A 120 -20.98 -9.35 6.04
N ASP A 121 -21.19 -8.23 6.75
CA ASP A 121 -21.30 -6.92 6.08
C ASP A 121 -19.98 -6.62 5.36
N THR A 122 -20.09 -5.83 4.29
CA THR A 122 -18.92 -5.38 3.53
C THR A 122 -18.82 -3.87 3.52
N VAL A 123 -17.58 -3.38 3.48
CA VAL A 123 -17.27 -1.96 3.35
C VAL A 123 -16.10 -1.79 2.39
N THR A 124 -16.14 -0.72 1.59
CA THR A 124 -15.00 -0.32 0.75
C THR A 124 -14.01 0.47 1.61
N CYS A 125 -12.81 -0.08 1.78
CA CYS A 125 -11.70 0.60 2.40
C CYS A 125 -10.82 1.26 1.33
N THR A 126 -10.22 2.40 1.68
CA THR A 126 -9.24 3.11 0.88
C THR A 126 -7.88 3.00 1.54
N VAL A 127 -6.91 2.48 0.79
CA VAL A 127 -5.49 2.53 1.08
C VAL A 127 -4.92 3.79 0.45
N THR A 128 -4.17 4.58 1.21
CA THR A 128 -3.51 5.80 0.76
C THR A 128 -2.02 5.71 1.06
N SER A 129 -1.18 6.07 0.10
CA SER A 129 0.26 6.23 0.35
C SER A 129 0.52 7.45 1.24
N ASN A 130 1.36 7.30 2.26
CA ASN A 130 1.75 8.44 3.10
C ASN A 130 2.83 9.33 2.47
N ASP A 131 3.61 8.80 1.52
CA ASP A 131 4.59 9.57 0.75
C ASP A 131 3.95 10.45 -0.34
N ASP A 132 2.75 10.06 -0.80
CA ASP A 132 1.97 10.78 -1.80
C ASP A 132 0.49 10.45 -1.64
N SER A 133 -0.23 11.34 -0.95
CA SER A 133 -1.65 11.15 -0.62
C SER A 133 -2.57 11.13 -1.84
N THR A 134 -2.08 11.49 -3.03
CA THR A 134 -2.83 11.37 -4.28
C THR A 134 -2.88 9.93 -4.80
N LYS A 135 -2.02 9.03 -4.30
CA LYS A 135 -1.96 7.63 -4.69
C LYS A 135 -2.80 6.80 -3.73
N THR A 136 -3.96 6.39 -4.23
CA THR A 136 -4.91 5.58 -3.48
C THR A 136 -5.34 4.34 -4.26
N ALA A 137 -5.76 3.31 -3.54
CA ALA A 137 -6.44 2.14 -4.10
C ALA A 137 -7.49 1.65 -3.10
N THR A 138 -8.47 0.90 -3.58
CA THR A 138 -9.57 0.41 -2.74
C THR A 138 -9.62 -1.12 -2.71
N PHE A 139 -10.13 -1.65 -1.62
CA PHE A 139 -10.49 -3.06 -1.49
C PHE A 139 -11.76 -3.21 -0.64
N VAL A 140 -12.36 -4.39 -0.69
CA VAL A 140 -13.54 -4.71 0.11
C VAL A 140 -13.12 -5.46 1.37
N LEU A 141 -13.45 -4.90 2.52
CA LEU A 141 -13.33 -5.53 3.83
C LEU A 141 -14.67 -6.19 4.20
N THR A 142 -14.62 -7.33 4.87
CA THR A 142 -15.81 -8.11 5.29
C THR A 142 -15.74 -8.37 6.78
N GLY A 143 -16.84 -8.14 7.50
CA GLY A 143 -16.89 -8.24 8.95
C GLY A 143 -16.64 -9.64 9.51
N THR A 144 -15.69 -9.71 10.43
CA THR A 144 -15.23 -10.85 11.22
C THR A 144 -14.89 -10.42 12.65
N LYS A 145 -14.94 -11.34 13.60
CA LYS A 145 -14.50 -11.13 14.97
C LYS A 145 -13.80 -12.34 15.56
#